data_AF-A0A1D9PCR7-F1
#
_entry.id   AF-A0A1D9PCR7-F1
#
_cell.length_a   1.000
_cell.length_b   1.000
_cell.length_c   1.000
_cell.angle_alpha   90.00
_cell.angle_beta   90.00
_cell.angle_gamma   90.00
#
_symmetry.space_group_name_H-M   'P 1'
#
loop_
_entity.id
_entity.type
_entity.pdbx_description
1 polymer ?
#
loop_
_entity_poly.entity_id
_entity_poly.type
_entity_poly.pdbx_seq_one_letter_code
_entity_poly.pdbx_strand_id
1 'polypeptide(L)'
;MKIFKGKIQFAILFIVVLIASCTYEPVDGTVETVPGNSASGVFKADFNGNTWTAKETQAIISGNFIEISAINSKGEAFGIMIEGNTVGTYAANVNLVAYTPAGTEYGYWAINDDNPTENTGSIIITKIDTEKKTISGTFQFKGYWTDPDNPRAAIQFTNGSFKDIPYVTQEETNDVFTAKVGSANFAATDIFTAEINDFITIGALDANLNNLSIDIKNTLSTGSYTITNTLSGDVQGYYEDADDEYKAISGNITITSKTSDRIKGSFQFTTDGAIPFVITEGTFDVEY
;
A
#
# COMPACT_ATOMS: atom_id res chain seq x y z
N MET A 1 -11.97 -12.30 -18.18
CA MET A 1 -11.14 -11.21 -17.65
C MET A 1 -12.03 -10.15 -16.99
N LYS A 2 -12.57 -10.47 -15.79
CA LYS A 2 -13.40 -9.55 -14.98
C LYS A 2 -12.92 -9.47 -13.51
N ILE A 3 -11.93 -10.29 -13.14
CA ILE A 3 -11.49 -10.50 -11.74
C ILE A 3 -10.45 -9.44 -11.31
N PHE A 4 -9.76 -8.79 -12.25
CA PHE A 4 -8.80 -7.71 -11.95
C PHE A 4 -9.45 -6.40 -11.47
N LYS A 5 -10.75 -6.19 -11.71
CA LYS A 5 -11.44 -4.93 -11.38
C LYS A 5 -11.67 -4.75 -9.87
N GLY A 6 -11.85 -5.84 -9.11
CA GLY A 6 -12.12 -5.76 -7.67
C GLY A 6 -10.87 -5.51 -6.82
N LYS A 7 -9.71 -6.04 -7.22
CA LYS A 7 -8.46 -5.94 -6.43
C LYS A 7 -7.86 -4.53 -6.42
N ILE A 8 -8.04 -3.78 -7.52
CA ILE A 8 -7.58 -2.39 -7.62
C ILE A 8 -8.54 -1.42 -6.91
N GLN A 9 -9.84 -1.70 -6.86
CA GLN A 9 -10.81 -0.92 -6.07
C GLN A 9 -10.51 -0.98 -4.57
N PHE A 10 -10.00 -2.11 -4.06
CA PHE A 10 -9.64 -2.27 -2.64
C PHE A 10 -8.39 -1.46 -2.26
N ALA A 11 -7.38 -1.38 -3.15
CA ALA A 11 -6.20 -0.52 -2.95
C ALA A 11 -6.56 0.98 -2.92
N ILE A 12 -7.65 1.38 -3.58
CA ILE A 12 -8.03 2.80 -3.76
C ILE A 12 -8.96 3.30 -2.66
N LEU A 13 -9.79 2.44 -2.08
CA LEU A 13 -10.51 2.79 -0.84
C LEU A 13 -9.50 3.15 0.27
N PHE A 14 -8.34 2.50 0.31
CA PHE A 14 -7.28 2.80 1.27
C PHE A 14 -6.70 4.21 1.07
N ILE A 15 -6.45 4.65 -0.18
CA ILE A 15 -5.85 5.97 -0.49
C ILE A 15 -6.80 7.14 -0.15
N VAL A 16 -8.12 6.97 -0.30
CA VAL A 16 -9.11 8.01 0.06
C VAL A 16 -9.42 8.03 1.56
N VAL A 17 -9.25 6.90 2.27
CA VAL A 17 -9.44 6.85 3.73
C VAL A 17 -8.32 7.56 4.50
N LEU A 18 -7.10 7.66 3.93
CA LEU A 18 -5.96 8.35 4.57
C LEU A 18 -6.21 9.84 4.89
N ILE A 19 -7.15 10.51 4.21
CA ILE A 19 -7.52 11.91 4.49
C ILE A 19 -8.68 12.06 5.47
N ALA A 20 -9.51 11.04 5.66
CA ALA A 20 -10.56 11.02 6.69
C ALA A 20 -10.04 10.51 8.04
N SER A 21 -8.98 9.68 8.03
CA SER A 21 -8.26 9.24 9.24
C SER A 21 -7.14 10.20 9.68
N CYS A 22 -7.01 11.37 9.04
CA CYS A 22 -6.12 12.45 9.49
C CYS A 22 -6.55 13.12 10.81
N THR A 23 -7.44 12.51 11.60
CA THR A 23 -7.30 12.59 13.06
C THR A 23 -6.36 11.49 13.50
N TYR A 24 -5.08 11.84 13.57
CA TYR A 24 -4.09 11.10 14.35
C TYR A 24 -4.67 10.83 15.75
N GLU A 25 -5.02 9.57 16.04
CA GLU A 25 -5.25 9.13 17.41
C GLU A 25 -3.88 8.70 17.97
N PRO A 26 -3.31 9.47 18.92
CA PRO A 26 -2.06 9.07 19.54
C PRO A 26 -2.25 7.76 20.31
N VAL A 27 -1.45 6.75 20.00
CA VAL A 27 -1.32 5.53 20.81
C VAL A 27 -0.54 5.79 22.11
N ASP A 28 0.08 6.96 22.26
CA ASP A 28 0.69 7.39 23.52
C ASP A 28 0.49 8.90 23.73
N GLY A 29 0.11 9.29 24.95
CA GLY A 29 -0.43 10.60 25.34
C GLY A 29 0.53 11.78 25.27
N THR A 30 1.49 11.78 24.36
CA THR A 30 2.29 12.95 24.00
C THR A 30 1.90 13.42 22.61
N VAL A 31 1.08 14.47 22.59
CA VAL A 31 0.77 15.24 21.38
C VAL A 31 2.04 15.99 20.99
N GLU A 32 2.90 15.36 20.20
CA GLU A 32 3.70 16.13 19.24
C GLU A 32 2.71 16.63 18.21
N THR A 33 2.42 17.94 18.26
CA THR A 33 1.66 18.59 17.22
C THR A 33 2.42 18.39 15.91
N VAL A 34 1.80 17.73 14.91
CA VAL A 34 2.21 17.96 13.52
C VAL A 34 2.18 19.49 13.36
N PRO A 35 3.31 20.14 13.06
CA PRO A 35 3.29 21.58 12.83
C PRO A 35 2.23 21.86 11.79
N GLY A 36 1.24 22.69 12.17
CA GLY A 36 0.02 22.88 11.41
C GLY A 36 0.31 23.03 9.93
N ASN A 37 -0.39 22.24 9.11
CA ASN A 37 -0.24 22.17 7.67
C ASN A 37 -0.73 23.48 7.03
N SER A 38 0.01 24.55 7.26
CA SER A 38 -0.03 25.78 6.51
C SER A 38 0.80 25.50 5.26
N ALA A 39 0.12 25.42 4.12
CA ALA A 39 0.67 25.20 2.79
C ALA A 39 2.13 25.71 2.61
N SER A 40 3.02 24.85 2.07
CA SER A 40 4.30 25.34 1.53
C SER A 40 4.67 24.74 0.17
N GLY A 41 3.98 23.67 -0.26
CA GLY A 41 4.13 23.09 -1.58
C GLY A 41 3.13 23.64 -2.60
N VAL A 42 3.56 23.82 -3.85
CA VAL A 42 2.67 24.15 -4.98
C VAL A 42 2.45 22.90 -5.80
N PHE A 43 1.20 22.48 -6.02
CA PHE A 43 0.84 21.44 -6.99
C PHE A 43 -0.18 21.99 -7.98
N LYS A 44 0.07 21.82 -9.28
CA LYS A 44 -0.83 22.25 -10.36
C LYS A 44 -0.73 21.35 -11.58
N ALA A 45 -1.77 21.37 -12.42
CA ALA A 45 -1.79 20.75 -13.74
C ALA A 45 -2.79 21.44 -14.65
N ASP A 46 -2.56 21.41 -15.96
CA ASP A 46 -3.47 21.97 -16.96
C ASP A 46 -4.21 20.85 -17.71
N PHE A 47 -5.54 20.96 -17.78
CA PHE A 47 -6.39 20.08 -18.58
C PHE A 47 -7.70 20.79 -18.92
N ASN A 48 -8.34 20.40 -20.03
CA ASN A 48 -9.59 21.00 -20.52
C ASN A 48 -9.55 22.55 -20.60
N GLY A 49 -8.39 23.10 -20.94
CA GLY A 49 -8.17 24.56 -21.07
C GLY A 49 -8.11 25.33 -19.74
N ASN A 50 -8.09 24.64 -18.59
CA ASN A 50 -8.00 25.26 -17.27
C ASN A 50 -6.77 24.78 -16.51
N THR A 51 -6.27 25.63 -15.60
CA THR A 51 -5.26 25.25 -14.61
C THR A 51 -5.96 24.80 -13.34
N TRP A 52 -5.73 23.56 -12.95
CA TRP A 52 -6.07 23.03 -11.66
C TRP A 52 -4.93 23.31 -10.67
N THR A 53 -5.26 23.72 -9.44
CA THR A 53 -4.27 24.02 -8.39
C THR A 53 -4.75 23.44 -7.08
N ALA A 54 -3.83 22.78 -6.37
CA ALA A 54 -4.11 22.21 -5.07
C ALA A 54 -4.28 23.29 -4.00
N LYS A 55 -5.16 23.01 -3.05
CA LYS A 55 -5.25 23.72 -1.77
C LYS A 55 -4.36 23.04 -0.73
N GLU A 56 -4.33 21.71 -0.76
CA GLU A 56 -3.63 20.86 0.20
C GLU A 56 -2.78 19.85 -0.56
N THR A 57 -1.58 19.57 -0.06
CA THR A 57 -0.62 18.64 -0.65
C THR A 57 0.08 17.86 0.45
N GLN A 58 0.40 16.60 0.18
CA GLN A 58 1.22 15.76 1.05
C GLN A 58 2.12 14.88 0.19
N ALA A 59 3.30 14.55 0.72
CA ALA A 59 4.12 13.50 0.17
C ALA A 59 4.60 12.55 1.27
N ILE A 60 4.75 11.28 0.93
CA ILE A 60 5.31 10.24 1.79
C ILE A 60 6.42 9.56 0.99
N ILE A 61 7.57 9.36 1.60
CA ILE A 61 8.63 8.50 1.07
C ILE A 61 8.75 7.32 2.01
N SER A 62 8.41 6.12 1.52
CA SER A 62 8.46 4.86 2.28
C SER A 62 9.22 3.83 1.46
N GLY A 63 10.39 3.41 1.95
CA GLY A 63 11.26 2.46 1.23
C GLY A 63 11.52 2.85 -0.22
N ASN A 64 11.06 2.01 -1.15
CA ASN A 64 11.17 2.21 -2.59
C ASN A 64 9.93 2.88 -3.21
N PHE A 65 9.10 3.56 -2.41
CA PHE A 65 7.92 4.26 -2.90
C PHE A 65 7.95 5.75 -2.56
N ILE A 66 7.49 6.56 -3.52
CA ILE A 66 7.13 7.96 -3.32
C ILE A 66 5.64 8.09 -3.61
N GLU A 67 4.90 8.57 -2.63
CA GLU A 67 3.49 8.93 -2.76
C GLU A 67 3.34 10.45 -2.69
N ILE A 68 2.52 11.01 -3.57
CA ILE A 68 2.18 12.43 -3.58
C ILE A 68 0.67 12.54 -3.77
N SER A 69 0.01 13.21 -2.84
CA SER A 69 -1.42 13.53 -2.92
C SER A 69 -1.62 15.03 -2.97
N ALA A 70 -2.64 15.47 -3.70
CA ALA A 70 -3.00 16.87 -3.82
C ALA A 70 -4.51 17.02 -3.97
N ILE A 71 -5.13 17.91 -3.19
CA ILE A 71 -6.58 18.12 -3.18
C ILE A 71 -6.87 19.61 -3.30
N ASN A 72 -7.89 19.99 -4.08
CA ASN A 72 -8.33 21.38 -4.17
C ASN A 72 -9.55 21.69 -3.28
N SER A 73 -9.97 22.95 -3.25
CA SER A 73 -11.10 23.41 -2.44
C SER A 73 -12.46 22.81 -2.82
N LYS A 74 -12.56 22.13 -3.97
CA LYS A 74 -13.78 21.47 -4.44
C LYS A 74 -13.81 19.98 -4.11
N GLY A 75 -12.74 19.43 -3.55
CA GLY A 75 -12.61 17.99 -3.31
C GLY A 75 -12.20 17.18 -4.56
N GLU A 76 -11.73 17.84 -5.61
CA GLU A 76 -11.04 17.16 -6.71
C GLU A 76 -9.62 16.83 -6.24
N ALA A 77 -9.04 15.72 -6.70
CA ALA A 77 -7.76 15.22 -6.22
C ALA A 77 -6.83 14.72 -7.33
N PHE A 78 -5.52 14.86 -7.11
CA PHE A 78 -4.48 14.11 -7.79
C PHE A 78 -3.82 13.15 -6.82
N GLY A 79 -3.50 11.95 -7.31
CA GLY A 79 -2.65 10.97 -6.64
C GLY A 79 -1.52 10.52 -7.57
N ILE A 80 -0.32 10.45 -7.04
CA ILE A 80 0.87 9.92 -7.72
C ILE A 80 1.51 8.91 -6.78
N MET A 81 1.75 7.68 -7.26
CA MET A 81 2.55 6.68 -6.56
C MET A 81 3.63 6.19 -7.52
N ILE A 82 4.87 6.31 -7.09
CA ILE A 82 6.06 6.00 -7.87
C ILE A 82 6.77 4.83 -7.19
N GLU A 83 7.07 3.79 -7.96
CA GLU A 83 8.02 2.76 -7.57
C GLU A 83 9.43 3.29 -7.82
N GLY A 84 9.97 3.95 -6.82
CA GLY A 84 11.31 4.51 -6.73
C GLY A 84 11.40 5.58 -5.67
N ASN A 85 12.61 5.85 -5.18
CA ASN A 85 12.87 6.86 -4.15
C ASN A 85 13.98 7.86 -4.53
N THR A 86 14.30 7.98 -5.82
CA THR A 86 15.41 8.79 -6.34
C THR A 86 14.94 9.88 -7.29
N VAL A 87 15.79 10.87 -7.52
CA VAL A 87 15.64 11.82 -8.63
C VAL A 87 15.72 11.06 -9.96
N GLY A 88 14.79 11.29 -10.87
CA GLY A 88 14.72 10.55 -12.12
C GLY A 88 13.41 10.70 -12.88
N THR A 89 13.34 10.00 -14.02
CA THR A 89 12.15 9.94 -14.87
C THR A 89 11.48 8.58 -14.71
N TYR A 90 10.19 8.60 -14.43
CA TYR A 90 9.34 7.45 -14.19
C TYR A 90 8.22 7.42 -15.23
N ALA A 91 7.97 6.27 -15.82
CA ALA A 91 6.93 6.12 -16.84
C ALA A 91 5.54 6.09 -16.18
N ALA A 92 4.60 6.92 -16.64
CA ALA A 92 3.28 7.05 -16.02
C ALA A 92 2.35 5.86 -16.31
N ASN A 93 2.70 4.99 -17.25
CA ASN A 93 1.95 3.74 -17.50
C ASN A 93 2.41 2.57 -16.62
N VAL A 94 3.51 2.74 -15.88
CA VAL A 94 4.04 1.76 -14.91
C VAL A 94 3.82 2.24 -13.48
N ASN A 95 3.81 3.56 -13.27
CA ASN A 95 3.58 4.21 -11.98
C ASN A 95 2.16 4.77 -11.95
N LEU A 96 1.51 4.82 -10.78
CA LEU A 96 0.15 5.35 -10.71
C LEU A 96 0.18 6.88 -10.79
N VAL A 97 -0.56 7.44 -11.75
CA VAL A 97 -0.93 8.86 -11.79
C VAL A 97 -2.41 8.95 -12.07
N ALA A 98 -3.14 9.60 -11.16
CA ALA A 98 -4.59 9.67 -11.21
C ALA A 98 -5.09 11.09 -10.92
N TYR A 99 -6.17 11.45 -11.59
CA TYR A 99 -7.02 12.59 -11.25
C TYR A 99 -8.44 12.11 -10.94
N THR A 100 -8.97 12.46 -9.78
CA THR A 100 -10.32 12.10 -9.33
C THR A 100 -11.18 13.36 -9.21
N PRO A 101 -12.26 13.51 -10.01
CA PRO A 101 -13.21 14.59 -9.83
C PRO A 101 -13.92 14.50 -8.47
N ALA A 102 -14.45 15.62 -7.99
CA ALA A 102 -15.19 15.65 -6.74
C ALA A 102 -16.46 14.78 -6.78
N GLY A 103 -16.74 14.09 -5.67
CA GLY A 103 -18.00 13.35 -5.47
C GLY A 103 -18.12 12.04 -6.27
N THR A 104 -17.00 11.48 -6.74
CA THR A 104 -16.97 10.20 -7.45
C THR A 104 -15.78 9.36 -7.01
N GLU A 105 -15.95 8.04 -7.04
CA GLU A 105 -14.88 7.05 -6.84
C GLU A 105 -14.06 6.79 -8.13
N TYR A 106 -14.56 7.25 -9.28
CA TYR A 106 -13.92 7.06 -10.58
C TYR A 106 -13.02 8.24 -10.93
N GLY A 107 -11.95 7.97 -11.68
CA GLY A 107 -10.95 8.97 -12.04
C GLY A 107 -10.41 8.77 -13.44
N TYR A 108 -9.50 9.65 -13.83
CA TYR A 108 -8.69 9.54 -15.03
C TYR A 108 -7.30 9.04 -14.63
N TRP A 109 -6.93 7.83 -15.05
CA TRP A 109 -5.63 7.24 -14.72
C TRP A 109 -4.71 7.18 -15.92
N ALA A 110 -3.41 7.25 -15.67
CA ALA A 110 -2.38 7.05 -16.69
C ALA A 110 -2.24 5.60 -17.18
N ILE A 111 -3.25 4.76 -16.98
CA ILE A 111 -3.27 3.35 -17.41
C ILE A 111 -4.35 3.18 -18.47
N ASN A 112 -3.98 2.56 -19.61
CA ASN A 112 -4.92 2.19 -20.65
C ASN A 112 -5.18 0.68 -20.58
N ASP A 113 -6.32 0.27 -20.05
CA ASP A 113 -6.69 -1.15 -19.95
C ASP A 113 -6.76 -1.85 -21.33
N ASP A 114 -7.12 -1.11 -22.38
CA ASP A 114 -7.22 -1.64 -23.75
C ASP A 114 -5.84 -1.74 -24.44
N ASN A 115 -4.84 -1.00 -23.94
CA ASN A 115 -3.46 -1.07 -24.40
C ASN A 115 -2.47 -0.81 -23.25
N PRO A 116 -2.20 -1.82 -22.40
CA PRO A 116 -1.38 -1.65 -21.19
C PRO A 116 0.06 -1.22 -21.47
N THR A 117 0.54 -1.39 -22.70
CA THR A 117 1.91 -1.00 -23.11
C THR A 117 2.01 0.41 -23.69
N GLU A 118 0.88 1.14 -23.80
CA GLU A 118 0.90 2.53 -24.26
C GLU A 118 1.77 3.39 -23.34
N ASN A 119 2.66 4.19 -23.92
CA ASN A 119 3.31 5.26 -23.17
C ASN A 119 2.28 6.39 -22.95
N THR A 120 1.71 6.43 -21.75
CA THR A 120 0.69 7.42 -21.38
C THR A 120 1.29 8.71 -20.85
N GLY A 121 2.61 8.78 -20.58
CA GLY A 121 3.25 9.98 -20.05
C GLY A 121 4.42 9.67 -19.11
N SER A 122 4.78 10.67 -18.30
CA SER A 122 5.91 10.54 -17.36
C SER A 122 5.75 11.43 -16.13
N ILE A 123 6.38 10.99 -15.04
CA ILE A 123 6.66 11.78 -13.84
C ILE A 123 8.17 11.99 -13.79
N ILE A 124 8.61 13.20 -13.48
CA ILE A 124 10.03 13.53 -13.34
C ILE A 124 10.22 14.10 -11.94
N ILE A 125 10.88 13.34 -11.06
CA ILE A 125 11.36 13.85 -9.78
C ILE A 125 12.62 14.66 -10.08
N THR A 126 12.56 15.98 -9.86
CA THR A 126 13.70 16.88 -10.14
C THR A 126 14.56 17.12 -8.91
N LYS A 127 13.97 17.03 -7.71
CA LYS A 127 14.70 17.24 -6.45
C LYS A 127 14.02 16.52 -5.29
N ILE A 128 14.83 15.87 -4.47
CA ILE A 128 14.50 15.44 -3.10
C ILE A 128 15.47 16.17 -2.18
N ASP A 129 14.97 17.13 -1.40
CA ASP A 129 15.75 17.89 -0.42
C ASP A 129 15.66 17.19 0.94
N THR A 130 16.74 16.50 1.33
CA THR A 130 16.78 15.75 2.60
C THR A 130 16.98 16.63 3.81
N GLU A 131 17.52 17.85 3.64
CA GLU A 131 17.70 18.81 4.72
C GLU A 131 16.38 19.52 5.03
N LYS A 132 15.65 19.95 4.00
CA LYS A 132 14.36 20.65 4.15
C LYS A 132 13.15 19.73 4.16
N LYS A 133 13.36 18.43 3.91
CA LYS A 133 12.29 17.43 3.76
C LYS A 133 11.23 17.86 2.73
N THR A 134 11.68 18.28 1.54
CA THR A 134 10.78 18.64 0.42
C THR A 134 11.08 17.87 -0.86
N ILE A 135 10.04 17.63 -1.67
CA ILE A 135 10.13 16.99 -2.98
C ILE A 135 9.57 17.90 -4.08
N SER A 136 10.22 17.89 -5.25
CA SER A 136 9.83 18.69 -6.42
C SER A 136 9.95 17.89 -7.71
N GLY A 137 9.12 18.25 -8.69
CA GLY A 137 9.07 17.56 -9.97
C GLY A 137 7.97 18.06 -10.91
N THR A 138 7.86 17.38 -12.04
CA THR A 138 6.88 17.65 -13.09
C THR A 138 6.22 16.37 -13.54
N PHE A 139 5.02 16.47 -14.10
CA PHE A 139 4.34 15.32 -14.69
C PHE A 139 3.47 15.73 -15.88
N GLN A 140 3.22 14.78 -16.75
CA GLN A 140 2.24 14.87 -17.82
C GLN A 140 1.72 13.47 -18.11
N PHE A 141 0.43 13.33 -18.36
CA PHE A 141 -0.13 12.04 -18.74
C PHE A 141 -1.43 12.17 -19.51
N LYS A 142 -1.75 11.13 -20.28
CA LYS A 142 -3.04 10.90 -20.88
C LYS A 142 -3.86 10.02 -19.93
N GLY A 143 -4.92 10.58 -19.39
CA GLY A 143 -5.78 9.93 -18.41
C GLY A 143 -6.99 9.24 -19.04
N TYR A 144 -7.22 7.99 -18.67
CA TYR A 144 -8.35 7.14 -19.09
C TYR A 144 -9.36 7.01 -17.96
N TRP A 145 -10.64 7.18 -18.28
CA TRP A 145 -11.72 7.12 -17.30
C TRP A 145 -11.93 5.71 -16.78
N THR A 146 -12.02 5.55 -15.46
CA THR A 146 -12.02 4.22 -14.83
C THR A 146 -13.40 3.58 -14.64
N ASP A 147 -14.49 4.28 -14.98
CA ASP A 147 -15.83 3.67 -14.99
C ASP A 147 -16.05 2.93 -16.33
N PRO A 148 -16.07 1.59 -16.34
CA PRO A 148 -16.29 0.83 -17.57
C PRO A 148 -17.74 0.85 -18.04
N ASP A 149 -18.69 1.12 -17.14
CA ASP A 149 -20.11 1.10 -17.44
C ASP A 149 -20.56 2.46 -17.99
N ASN A 150 -19.85 3.54 -17.65
CA ASN A 150 -20.05 4.89 -18.17
C ASN A 150 -18.76 5.48 -18.76
N PRO A 151 -18.30 4.98 -19.92
CA PRO A 151 -17.03 5.39 -20.51
C PRO A 151 -17.01 6.87 -20.86
N ARG A 152 -15.85 7.52 -20.66
CA ARG A 152 -15.59 8.91 -21.06
C ARG A 152 -14.34 8.96 -21.93
N ALA A 153 -14.27 9.99 -22.77
CA ALA A 153 -13.08 10.23 -23.60
C ALA A 153 -11.85 10.48 -22.71
N ALA A 154 -10.69 9.97 -23.14
CA ALA A 154 -9.43 10.24 -22.48
C ALA A 154 -9.09 11.73 -22.50
N ILE A 155 -8.43 12.21 -21.45
CA ILE A 155 -8.05 13.62 -21.27
C ILE A 155 -6.53 13.73 -21.20
N GLN A 156 -5.97 14.76 -21.84
CA GLN A 156 -4.57 15.09 -21.69
C GLN A 156 -4.36 16.05 -20.51
N PHE A 157 -3.51 15.63 -19.58
CA PHE A 157 -2.98 16.46 -18.51
C PHE A 157 -1.57 16.92 -18.89
N THR A 158 -1.34 18.23 -18.82
CA THR A 158 -0.11 18.89 -19.24
C THR A 158 0.37 19.88 -18.18
N ASN A 159 1.62 20.32 -18.30
CA ASN A 159 2.22 21.32 -17.39
C ASN A 159 2.05 20.97 -15.90
N GLY A 160 1.97 19.68 -15.58
CA GLY A 160 1.90 19.19 -14.22
C GLY A 160 3.18 19.53 -13.50
N SER A 161 3.08 20.16 -12.33
CA SER A 161 4.24 20.50 -11.51
C SER A 161 3.89 20.43 -10.04
N PHE A 162 4.78 19.84 -9.26
CA PHE A 162 4.79 19.91 -7.82
C PHE A 162 6.13 20.51 -7.37
N LYS A 163 6.08 21.49 -6.48
CA LYS A 163 7.26 22.24 -6.05
C LYS A 163 7.26 22.36 -4.55
N ASP A 164 8.38 21.99 -3.96
CA ASP A 164 8.68 22.09 -2.52
C ASP A 164 7.57 21.47 -1.65
N ILE A 165 6.98 20.33 -2.10
CA ILE A 165 5.98 19.61 -1.30
C ILE A 165 6.69 19.02 -0.08
N PRO A 166 6.27 19.34 1.16
CA PRO A 166 6.81 18.68 2.35
C PRO A 166 6.54 17.18 2.29
N TYR A 167 7.55 16.37 2.62
CA TYR A 167 7.38 14.93 2.76
C TYR A 167 7.73 14.46 4.17
N VAL A 168 7.05 13.41 4.61
CA VAL A 168 7.47 12.60 5.74
C VAL A 168 8.19 11.35 5.22
N THR A 169 9.20 10.90 5.96
CA THR A 169 9.80 9.58 5.72
C THR A 169 9.05 8.59 6.59
N GLN A 170 8.50 7.56 5.99
CA GLN A 170 8.09 6.35 6.71
C GLN A 170 9.27 5.38 6.58
N GLU A 171 9.88 5.05 7.72
CA GLU A 171 11.01 4.13 7.70
C GLU A 171 10.52 2.74 7.32
N GLU A 172 11.29 2.05 6.48
CA GLU A 172 11.11 0.61 6.30
C GLU A 172 11.36 -0.05 7.66
N THR A 173 10.37 -0.79 8.14
CA THR A 173 10.40 -1.48 9.44
C THR A 173 11.47 -2.59 9.51
N ASN A 174 12.12 -2.87 8.37
CA ASN A 174 13.01 -4.00 8.12
C ASN A 174 12.33 -5.32 8.49
N ASP A 175 11.03 -5.39 8.19
CA ASP A 175 10.21 -6.53 8.49
C ASP A 175 10.58 -7.71 7.59
N VAL A 176 10.61 -8.88 8.21
CA VAL A 176 10.88 -10.14 7.52
C VAL A 176 9.67 -11.02 7.69
N PHE A 177 9.15 -11.53 6.58
CA PHE A 177 8.16 -12.60 6.57
C PHE A 177 8.43 -13.51 5.38
N THR A 178 8.98 -14.69 5.65
CA THR A 178 9.42 -15.63 4.62
C THR A 178 8.97 -17.04 4.95
N ALA A 179 8.73 -17.87 3.93
CA ALA A 179 8.43 -19.27 4.10
C ALA A 179 8.73 -20.06 2.81
N LYS A 180 8.51 -21.36 2.85
CA LYS A 180 8.33 -22.22 1.68
C LYS A 180 6.90 -22.73 1.60
N VAL A 181 6.29 -22.64 0.42
CA VAL A 181 5.01 -23.27 0.09
C VAL A 181 5.32 -24.49 -0.78
N GLY A 182 5.17 -25.68 -0.19
CA GLY A 182 5.72 -26.90 -0.78
C GLY A 182 7.25 -26.82 -0.87
N SER A 183 7.80 -26.89 -2.09
CA SER A 183 9.23 -26.73 -2.34
C SER A 183 9.65 -25.33 -2.82
N ALA A 184 8.69 -24.43 -3.05
CA ALA A 184 8.94 -23.10 -3.59
C ALA A 184 9.13 -22.08 -2.47
N ASN A 185 10.06 -21.14 -2.63
CA ASN A 185 10.19 -20.02 -1.71
C ASN A 185 9.03 -19.05 -1.90
N PHE A 186 8.37 -18.67 -0.81
CA PHE A 186 7.45 -17.54 -0.77
C PHE A 186 8.28 -16.26 -0.64
N ALA A 187 8.42 -15.54 -1.74
CA ALA A 187 9.13 -14.26 -1.79
C ALA A 187 8.11 -13.13 -1.59
N ALA A 188 8.00 -12.64 -0.36
CA ALA A 188 7.13 -11.52 -0.02
C ALA A 188 7.54 -10.27 -0.81
N THR A 189 6.57 -9.65 -1.47
CA THR A 189 6.69 -8.34 -2.13
C THR A 189 6.07 -7.23 -1.30
N ASP A 190 5.20 -7.59 -0.35
CA ASP A 190 4.52 -6.68 0.57
C ASP A 190 4.24 -7.44 1.87
N ILE A 191 4.41 -6.76 3.02
CA ILE A 191 4.16 -7.30 4.35
C ILE A 191 3.20 -6.34 5.05
N PHE A 192 2.09 -6.89 5.54
CA PHE A 192 1.11 -6.19 6.34
C PHE A 192 1.14 -6.71 7.77
N THR A 193 1.21 -5.79 8.73
CA THR A 193 1.07 -6.07 10.15
C THR A 193 0.06 -5.15 10.80
N ALA A 194 -0.76 -5.70 11.71
CA ALA A 194 -1.70 -4.93 12.51
C ALA A 194 -2.16 -5.70 13.74
N GLU A 195 -2.57 -4.97 14.78
CA GLU A 195 -3.37 -5.53 15.86
C GLU A 195 -4.87 -5.43 15.55
N ILE A 196 -5.54 -6.57 15.36
CA ILE A 196 -6.96 -6.67 15.03
C ILE A 196 -7.64 -7.65 15.99
N ASN A 197 -8.62 -7.19 16.77
CA ASN A 197 -9.38 -8.03 17.72
C ASN A 197 -8.47 -8.83 18.72
N ASP A 198 -7.46 -8.15 19.26
CA ASP A 198 -6.37 -8.69 20.08
C ASP A 198 -5.52 -9.79 19.41
N PHE A 199 -5.51 -9.88 18.09
CA PHE A 199 -4.53 -10.67 17.35
C PHE A 199 -3.51 -9.75 16.72
N ILE A 200 -2.25 -10.12 16.82
CA ILE A 200 -1.18 -9.65 15.94
C ILE A 200 -1.35 -10.42 14.63
N THR A 201 -1.85 -9.74 13.62
CA THR A 201 -2.02 -10.26 12.26
C THR A 201 -0.76 -9.92 11.46
N ILE A 202 -0.15 -10.92 10.85
CA ILE A 202 1.00 -10.78 9.96
C ILE A 202 0.64 -11.47 8.66
N GLY A 203 0.58 -10.71 7.57
CA GLY A 203 0.30 -11.22 6.23
C GLY A 203 1.33 -10.73 5.24
N ALA A 204 1.55 -11.50 4.17
CA ALA A 204 2.38 -11.06 3.07
C ALA A 204 1.79 -11.51 1.73
N LEU A 205 2.08 -10.74 0.68
CA LEU A 205 1.77 -11.09 -0.70
C LEU A 205 3.04 -11.48 -1.45
N ASP A 206 2.95 -12.47 -2.34
CA ASP A 206 3.99 -12.71 -3.36
C ASP A 206 3.72 -11.96 -4.66
N ALA A 207 4.64 -12.06 -5.63
CA ALA A 207 4.51 -11.42 -6.93
C ALA A 207 3.30 -11.89 -7.78
N ASN A 208 2.68 -13.02 -7.42
CA ASN A 208 1.45 -13.53 -8.05
C ASN A 208 0.20 -13.12 -7.26
N LEU A 209 0.35 -12.30 -6.21
CA LEU A 209 -0.70 -11.90 -5.29
C LEU A 209 -1.30 -13.07 -4.47
N ASN A 210 -0.53 -14.14 -4.25
CA ASN A 210 -0.89 -15.16 -3.27
C ASN A 210 -0.63 -14.60 -1.87
N ASN A 211 -1.52 -14.85 -0.92
CA ASN A 211 -1.38 -14.43 0.46
C ASN A 211 -0.86 -15.57 1.35
N LEU A 212 0.06 -15.27 2.24
CA LEU A 212 0.41 -16.12 3.36
C LEU A 212 0.27 -15.30 4.64
N SER A 213 -0.50 -15.79 5.61
CA SER A 213 -0.74 -15.05 6.84
C SER A 213 -0.81 -15.93 8.08
N ILE A 214 -0.51 -15.31 9.22
CA ILE A 214 -0.63 -15.86 10.56
C ILE A 214 -1.29 -14.84 11.48
N ASP A 215 -2.15 -15.31 12.38
CA ASP A 215 -2.72 -14.52 13.46
C ASP A 215 -2.26 -15.09 14.80
N ILE A 216 -1.73 -14.22 15.66
CA ILE A 216 -1.19 -14.61 16.96
C ILE A 216 -1.87 -13.77 18.04
N LYS A 217 -2.55 -14.40 19.00
CA LYS A 217 -3.20 -13.66 20.10
C LYS A 217 -2.16 -12.80 20.84
N ASN A 218 -2.44 -11.51 20.99
CA ASN A 218 -1.51 -10.54 21.56
C ASN A 218 -1.19 -10.82 23.05
N THR A 219 -1.95 -11.65 23.73
CA THR A 219 -1.65 -12.08 25.11
C THR A 219 -0.56 -13.16 25.20
N LEU A 220 -0.17 -13.79 24.08
CA LEU A 220 0.85 -14.81 24.07
C LEU A 220 2.25 -14.22 24.29
N SER A 221 3.03 -14.88 25.15
CA SER A 221 4.43 -14.59 25.42
C SER A 221 5.34 -15.44 24.52
N THR A 222 6.66 -15.36 24.72
CA THR A 222 7.60 -16.26 24.03
C THR A 222 7.31 -17.72 24.37
N GLY A 223 7.26 -18.58 23.35
CA GLY A 223 6.88 -19.99 23.51
C GLY A 223 6.50 -20.63 22.17
N SER A 224 6.14 -21.91 22.21
CA SER A 224 5.61 -22.64 21.04
C SER A 224 4.12 -22.94 21.24
N TYR A 225 3.34 -22.68 20.21
CA TYR A 225 1.88 -22.71 20.23
C TYR A 225 1.37 -23.47 19.01
N THR A 226 0.38 -24.33 19.23
CA THR A 226 -0.27 -25.08 18.15
C THR A 226 -1.23 -24.18 17.37
N ILE A 227 -1.21 -24.30 16.05
CA ILE A 227 -2.16 -23.61 15.18
C ILE A 227 -3.48 -24.38 15.20
N THR A 228 -4.59 -23.71 15.49
CA THR A 228 -5.89 -24.38 15.69
C THR A 228 -7.05 -23.83 14.85
N ASN A 229 -6.91 -22.69 14.14
CA ASN A 229 -7.91 -22.10 13.23
C ASN A 229 -9.39 -22.27 13.70
N THR A 230 -9.63 -22.01 14.98
CA THR A 230 -10.98 -21.99 15.57
C THR A 230 -11.30 -20.61 16.13
N LEU A 231 -12.59 -20.34 16.37
CA LEU A 231 -13.03 -19.07 16.98
C LEU A 231 -12.37 -18.77 18.34
N SER A 232 -11.93 -19.80 19.06
CA SER A 232 -11.22 -19.69 20.33
C SER A 232 -9.72 -20.01 20.22
N GLY A 233 -9.20 -20.14 19.00
CA GLY A 233 -7.80 -20.50 18.77
C GLY A 233 -6.90 -19.29 18.96
N ASP A 234 -5.87 -19.42 19.79
CA ASP A 234 -4.91 -18.35 20.05
C ASP A 234 -3.94 -18.12 18.88
N VAL A 235 -3.83 -19.09 17.97
CA VAL A 235 -2.97 -19.01 16.79
C VAL A 235 -3.68 -19.58 15.57
N GLN A 236 -3.62 -18.85 14.47
CA GLN A 236 -4.23 -19.19 13.19
C GLN A 236 -3.23 -19.01 12.04
N GLY A 237 -3.40 -19.77 10.96
CA GLY A 237 -2.59 -19.64 9.76
C GLY A 237 -3.40 -19.88 8.50
N TYR A 238 -3.10 -19.13 7.44
CA TYR A 238 -3.84 -19.13 6.19
C TYR A 238 -2.89 -19.03 5.00
N TYR A 239 -3.28 -19.65 3.89
CA TYR A 239 -2.69 -19.43 2.58
C TYR A 239 -3.83 -19.20 1.58
N GLU A 240 -3.74 -18.16 0.75
CA GLU A 240 -4.73 -17.86 -0.28
C GLU A 240 -4.02 -17.74 -1.63
N ASP A 241 -4.59 -18.33 -2.67
CA ASP A 241 -4.13 -18.14 -4.04
C ASP A 241 -5.27 -17.62 -4.95
N ALA A 242 -5.12 -17.78 -6.26
CA ALA A 242 -6.13 -17.33 -7.21
C ALA A 242 -7.45 -18.13 -7.14
N ASP A 243 -7.43 -19.32 -6.54
CA ASP A 243 -8.52 -20.29 -6.58
C ASP A 243 -9.32 -20.32 -5.26
N ASP A 244 -8.66 -20.30 -4.09
CA ASP A 244 -9.34 -20.38 -2.79
C ASP A 244 -8.51 -19.87 -1.58
N GLU A 245 -9.16 -19.77 -0.42
CA GLU A 245 -8.53 -19.61 0.90
C GLU A 245 -8.39 -20.97 1.59
N TYR A 246 -7.17 -21.28 2.05
CA TYR A 246 -6.81 -22.53 2.70
C TYR A 246 -6.39 -22.29 4.15
N LYS A 247 -6.98 -23.05 5.08
CA LYS A 247 -6.83 -22.88 6.53
C LYS A 247 -5.87 -23.91 7.09
N ALA A 248 -4.99 -23.50 7.99
CA ALA A 248 -4.12 -24.43 8.69
C ALA A 248 -4.94 -25.43 9.53
N ILE A 249 -4.70 -26.73 9.30
CA ILE A 249 -5.31 -27.84 10.07
C ILE A 249 -4.33 -28.48 11.06
N SER A 250 -3.04 -28.18 10.91
CA SER A 250 -1.99 -28.62 11.81
C SER A 250 -0.78 -27.72 11.66
N GLY A 251 0.05 -27.62 12.70
CA GLY A 251 1.24 -26.80 12.66
C GLY A 251 1.55 -26.17 14.00
N ASN A 252 2.64 -25.42 14.04
CA ASN A 252 3.02 -24.64 15.20
C ASN A 252 3.61 -23.29 14.80
N ILE A 253 3.50 -22.35 15.72
CA ILE A 253 4.25 -21.10 15.72
C ILE A 253 5.14 -21.10 16.96
N THR A 254 6.36 -20.62 16.80
CA THR A 254 7.30 -20.39 17.90
C THR A 254 7.63 -18.91 17.98
N ILE A 255 7.23 -18.26 19.05
CA ILE A 255 7.58 -16.86 19.37
C ILE A 255 8.90 -16.88 20.12
N THR A 256 9.95 -16.35 19.50
CA THR A 256 11.31 -16.29 20.07
C THR A 256 11.60 -14.98 20.79
N SER A 257 10.95 -13.89 20.38
CA SER A 257 11.04 -12.57 21.02
C SER A 257 9.73 -11.82 20.83
N LYS A 258 9.33 -11.05 21.85
CA LYS A 258 8.20 -10.13 21.79
C LYS A 258 8.45 -8.92 22.68
N THR A 259 8.38 -7.72 22.11
CA THR A 259 8.37 -6.42 22.80
C THR A 259 6.98 -5.80 22.73
N SER A 260 6.83 -4.52 23.06
CA SER A 260 5.55 -3.81 22.90
C SER A 260 5.16 -3.58 21.44
N ASP A 261 6.14 -3.58 20.55
CA ASP A 261 6.05 -3.11 19.16
C ASP A 261 6.64 -4.11 18.15
N ARG A 262 7.23 -5.22 18.58
CA ARG A 262 7.94 -6.13 17.67
C ARG A 262 7.83 -7.58 18.09
N ILE A 263 7.58 -8.47 17.14
CA ILE A 263 7.48 -9.91 17.37
C ILE A 263 8.36 -10.68 16.40
N LYS A 264 9.07 -11.71 16.91
CA LYS A 264 9.98 -12.54 16.14
C LYS A 264 9.71 -14.00 16.38
N GLY A 265 9.80 -14.82 15.34
CA GLY A 265 9.54 -16.23 15.48
C GLY A 265 9.64 -17.03 14.20
N SER A 266 9.16 -18.26 14.30
CA SER A 266 9.06 -19.20 13.18
C SER A 266 7.71 -19.86 13.15
N PHE A 267 7.29 -20.34 11.99
CA PHE A 267 6.05 -21.08 11.81
C PHE A 267 6.18 -22.18 10.77
N GLN A 268 5.31 -23.18 10.90
CA GLN A 268 5.10 -24.21 9.91
C GLN A 268 3.70 -24.76 10.07
N PHE A 269 3.01 -25.02 8.97
CA PHE A 269 1.69 -25.62 9.00
C PHE A 269 1.36 -26.38 7.72
N THR A 270 0.29 -27.15 7.78
CA THR A 270 -0.33 -27.77 6.61
C THR A 270 -1.77 -27.30 6.53
N THR A 271 -2.21 -26.90 5.36
CA THR A 271 -3.57 -26.42 5.14
C THR A 271 -4.57 -27.55 4.98
N ASP A 272 -5.86 -27.21 4.97
CA ASP A 272 -6.91 -28.04 4.39
C ASP A 272 -6.82 -28.04 2.84
N GLY A 273 -7.83 -28.66 2.21
CA GLY A 273 -7.92 -28.81 0.76
C GLY A 273 -7.69 -30.25 0.29
N ALA A 274 -8.13 -30.54 -0.94
CA ALA A 274 -7.92 -31.85 -1.56
C ALA A 274 -6.43 -32.15 -1.83
N ILE A 275 -5.66 -31.08 -2.10
CA ILE A 275 -4.19 -31.10 -2.18
C ILE A 275 -3.69 -30.03 -1.21
N PRO A 276 -3.34 -30.41 0.03
CA PRO A 276 -2.86 -29.47 1.04
C PRO A 276 -1.57 -28.77 0.64
N PHE A 277 -1.46 -27.49 0.98
CA PHE A 277 -0.19 -26.78 0.98
C PHE A 277 0.58 -27.09 2.25
N VAL A 278 1.89 -27.35 2.09
CA VAL A 278 2.79 -27.60 3.22
C VAL A 278 3.70 -26.38 3.37
N ILE A 279 3.46 -25.61 4.41
CA ILE A 279 4.20 -24.39 4.73
C ILE A 279 5.34 -24.76 5.68
N THR A 280 6.58 -24.54 5.25
CA THR A 280 7.79 -24.87 6.00
C THR A 280 8.77 -23.71 6.01
N GLU A 281 9.78 -23.77 6.89
CA GLU A 281 10.83 -22.75 6.99
C GLU A 281 10.26 -21.31 7.15
N GLY A 282 9.08 -21.21 7.76
CA GLY A 282 8.42 -19.94 8.02
C GLY A 282 9.19 -19.17 9.10
N THR A 283 9.53 -17.92 8.84
CA THR A 283 10.13 -17.01 9.82
C THR A 283 9.51 -15.63 9.71
N PHE A 284 9.34 -14.98 10.86
CA PHE A 284 8.87 -13.60 10.94
C PHE A 284 9.70 -12.79 11.93
N ASP A 285 9.94 -11.53 11.60
CA ASP A 285 10.56 -10.52 12.45
C ASP A 285 9.94 -9.20 12.05
N VAL A 286 8.85 -8.81 12.71
CA VAL A 286 8.00 -7.72 12.24
C VAL A 286 7.61 -6.76 13.36
N GLU A 287 7.49 -5.47 13.02
CA GLU A 287 6.81 -4.45 13.83
C GLU A 287 5.28 -4.67 13.79
N TYR A 288 4.57 -4.46 14.91
CA TYR A 288 3.11 -4.64 14.98
C TYR A 288 2.42 -3.69 15.95
#